data_AF-A0A6N6MYX0-F1
#
_entry.id   AF-A0A6N6MYX0-F1
#
_cell.length_a   1.000
_cell.length_b   1.000
_cell.length_c   1.000
_cell.angle_alpha   90.00
_cell.angle_beta   90.00
_cell.angle_gamma   90.00
#
_symmetry.space_group_name_H-M   'P 1'
#
loop_
_entity.id
_entity.type
_entity.pdbx_description
1 polymer ?
#
loop_
_entity_poly.entity_id
_entity_poly.type
_entity_poly.pdbx_seq_one_letter_code
_entity_poly.pdbx_strand_id
1 'polypeptide(L)'
;MRTMDDMRAEFSLLGKLLDKYTRIEKQPQDFGVGFTIHPTEIHTVATLWAAGEMSISELAKDAAVTRGAMSQMIAKLEKKGLVYKRTAPDNQSKTLVGPTELGKQAQEGHARFHAQRDKEFLQYMAKLPDDEYKTIREFLVTMNKWMDTYQR
;
A
#
# COMPACT_ATOMS: atom_id res chain seq x y z
N MET A 1 -18.20 -14.75 -31.20
CA MET A 1 -17.93 -13.57 -30.34
C MET A 1 -18.92 -13.56 -29.21
N ARG A 2 -18.53 -13.11 -28.01
CA ARG A 2 -19.45 -12.91 -26.88
C ARG A 2 -20.34 -11.70 -27.12
N THR A 3 -21.52 -11.69 -26.51
CA THR A 3 -22.48 -10.59 -26.58
C THR A 3 -22.13 -9.46 -25.60
N MET A 4 -22.74 -8.29 -25.78
CA MET A 4 -22.60 -7.21 -24.80
C MET A 4 -23.18 -7.58 -23.42
N ASP A 5 -24.19 -8.44 -23.37
CA ASP A 5 -24.76 -8.91 -22.11
C ASP A 5 -23.81 -9.86 -21.37
N ASP A 6 -23.13 -10.76 -22.10
CA ASP A 6 -22.06 -11.58 -21.53
C ASP A 6 -20.98 -10.68 -20.89
N MET A 7 -20.59 -9.60 -21.58
CA MET A 7 -19.57 -8.67 -21.07
C MET A 7 -20.03 -7.84 -19.87
N ARG A 8 -21.33 -7.53 -19.76
CA ARG A 8 -21.88 -6.86 -18.56
C ARG A 8 -21.77 -7.75 -17.32
N ALA A 9 -22.01 -9.05 -17.48
CA ALA A 9 -21.86 -10.00 -16.38
C ALA A 9 -20.41 -10.09 -15.89
N GLU A 10 -19.44 -10.20 -16.82
CA GLU A 10 -18.01 -10.20 -16.48
C GLU A 10 -17.58 -8.88 -15.82
N PHE A 11 -18.09 -7.75 -16.31
CA PHE A 11 -17.79 -6.45 -15.71
C PHE A 11 -18.35 -6.31 -14.29
N SER A 12 -19.53 -6.88 -14.02
CA SER A 12 -20.09 -6.94 -12.66
C SER A 12 -19.21 -7.78 -11.72
N LEU A 13 -18.66 -8.89 -12.21
CA LEU A 13 -17.73 -9.72 -11.45
C LEU A 13 -16.44 -8.96 -11.12
N LEU A 14 -15.88 -8.24 -12.09
CA LEU A 14 -14.73 -7.36 -11.89
C LEU A 14 -15.00 -6.31 -10.80
N GLY A 15 -16.16 -5.64 -10.84
CA GLY A 15 -16.54 -4.67 -9.81
C GLY A 15 -16.55 -5.28 -8.40
N LYS A 16 -17.19 -6.45 -8.24
CA LYS A 16 -17.20 -7.18 -6.96
C LYS A 16 -15.80 -7.57 -6.48
N LEU A 17 -14.91 -7.95 -7.40
CA LEU A 17 -13.51 -8.25 -7.10
C LEU A 17 -12.78 -7.01 -6.58
N LEU A 18 -12.90 -5.88 -7.27
CA LEU A 18 -12.26 -4.62 -6.88
C LEU A 18 -12.78 -4.10 -5.54
N ASP A 19 -14.07 -4.23 -5.27
CA ASP A 19 -14.66 -3.89 -3.98
C ASP A 19 -14.12 -4.78 -2.85
N LYS A 20 -14.02 -6.10 -3.11
CA LYS A 20 -13.45 -7.04 -2.14
C LYS A 20 -11.98 -6.73 -1.88
N TYR A 21 -11.19 -6.46 -2.93
CA TYR A 21 -9.80 -6.06 -2.82
C TYR A 21 -9.64 -4.80 -1.98
N THR A 22 -10.40 -3.75 -2.29
CA THR A 22 -10.40 -2.48 -1.56
C THR A 22 -10.78 -2.67 -0.08
N ARG A 23 -11.73 -3.56 0.21
CA ARG A 23 -12.11 -3.86 1.59
C ARG A 23 -10.99 -4.54 2.35
N ILE A 24 -10.32 -5.53 1.75
CA ILE A 24 -9.20 -6.26 2.36
C ILE A 24 -8.04 -5.29 2.63
N GLU A 25 -7.67 -4.48 1.63
CA GLU A 25 -6.62 -3.46 1.72
C GLU A 25 -6.86 -2.42 2.80
N LYS A 26 -8.10 -2.21 3.25
CA LYS A 26 -8.46 -1.23 4.30
C LYS A 26 -8.50 -1.82 5.71
N GLN A 27 -8.41 -3.15 5.86
CA GLN A 27 -8.55 -3.80 7.16
C GLN A 27 -7.27 -3.68 7.99
N PRO A 28 -7.35 -3.19 9.24
CA PRO A 28 -6.22 -3.22 10.15
C PRO A 28 -5.81 -4.65 10.47
N GLN A 29 -4.51 -4.90 10.49
CA GLN A 29 -3.95 -6.23 10.72
C GLN A 29 -2.81 -6.13 11.73
N ASP A 30 -2.63 -7.18 12.54
CA ASP A 30 -1.42 -7.34 13.32
C ASP A 30 -0.34 -7.98 12.44
N PHE A 31 0.78 -7.28 12.30
CA PHE A 31 1.94 -7.70 11.53
C PHE A 31 3.03 -8.33 12.40
N GLY A 32 2.66 -8.94 13.52
CA GLY A 32 3.57 -9.64 14.41
C GLY A 32 4.17 -8.75 15.51
N VAL A 33 3.49 -7.66 15.86
CA VAL A 33 3.92 -6.72 16.91
C VAL A 33 2.92 -6.61 18.07
N GLY A 34 1.86 -7.42 18.07
CA GLY A 34 0.94 -7.59 19.19
C GLY A 34 -0.19 -6.56 19.24
N PHE A 35 -0.36 -5.75 18.19
CA PHE A 35 -1.48 -4.83 18.04
C PHE A 35 -1.78 -4.57 16.56
N THR A 36 -2.98 -4.08 16.28
CA THR A 36 -3.41 -3.80 14.91
C THR A 36 -2.82 -2.49 14.37
N ILE A 37 -2.37 -2.55 13.13
CA ILE A 37 -1.82 -1.43 12.39
C ILE A 37 -2.72 -1.19 11.17
N HIS A 38 -3.11 0.07 10.97
CA HIS A 38 -3.87 0.46 9.80
C HIS A 38 -2.97 0.46 8.55
N PRO A 39 -3.52 0.19 7.37
CA PRO A 39 -2.78 0.20 6.11
C PRO A 39 -1.98 1.48 5.86
N THR A 40 -2.58 2.65 6.14
CA THR A 40 -1.88 3.95 6.00
C THR A 40 -0.75 4.13 7.01
N GLU A 41 -0.86 3.54 8.19
CA GLU A 41 0.20 3.54 9.20
C GLU A 41 1.39 2.68 8.74
N ILE A 42 1.13 1.44 8.32
CA ILE A 42 2.20 0.53 7.91
C ILE A 42 2.88 0.99 6.63
N HIS A 43 2.15 1.55 5.67
CA HIS A 43 2.75 2.15 4.46
C HIS A 43 3.64 3.34 4.78
N THR A 44 3.27 4.16 5.78
CA THR A 44 4.16 5.26 6.22
C THR A 44 5.46 4.72 6.82
N VAL A 45 5.39 3.65 7.62
CA VAL A 45 6.57 2.96 8.15
C VAL A 45 7.39 2.31 7.03
N ALA A 46 6.74 1.74 6.02
CA ALA A 46 7.39 1.16 4.83
C ALA A 46 8.17 2.21 4.03
N THR A 47 7.59 3.40 3.80
CA THR A 47 8.27 4.52 3.16
C THR A 47 9.51 4.92 3.94
N LEU A 48 9.39 5.07 5.27
CA LEU A 48 10.51 5.41 6.15
C LEU A 48 11.58 4.31 6.21
N TRP A 49 11.19 3.04 6.12
CA TRP A 49 12.14 1.93 5.97
C TRP A 49 12.94 2.09 4.68
N ALA A 50 12.27 2.31 3.54
CA ALA A 50 12.88 2.29 2.22
C ALA A 50 13.72 3.55 1.92
N ALA A 51 13.21 4.73 2.29
CA ALA A 51 13.86 6.01 2.03
C ALA A 51 14.81 6.45 3.15
N GLY A 52 14.76 5.82 4.31
CA GLY A 52 15.44 6.28 5.52
C GLY A 52 14.68 7.40 6.22
N GLU A 53 15.41 8.17 7.03
CA GLU A 53 14.80 9.26 7.79
C GLU A 53 14.30 10.39 6.89
N MET A 54 13.09 10.87 7.15
CA MET A 54 12.45 11.95 6.39
C MET A 54 11.85 12.99 7.33
N SER A 55 11.78 14.24 6.90
CA SER A 55 10.99 15.26 7.57
C SER A 55 9.49 15.06 7.31
N ILE A 56 8.66 15.61 8.20
CA ILE A 56 7.20 15.59 8.05
C ILE A 56 6.76 16.22 6.72
N SER A 57 7.46 17.27 6.25
CA SER A 57 7.16 17.92 4.97
C SER A 57 7.47 17.03 3.77
N GLU A 58 8.59 16.28 3.81
CA GLU A 58 8.95 15.33 2.76
C GLU A 58 7.94 14.17 2.71
N LEU A 59 7.58 13.61 3.86
CA LEU A 59 6.54 12.56 3.97
C LEU A 59 5.18 13.04 3.47
N ALA A 60 4.75 14.24 3.85
CA ALA A 60 3.46 14.79 3.42
C ALA A 60 3.40 14.97 1.91
N LYS A 61 4.52 15.42 1.30
CA LYS A 61 4.65 15.57 -0.15
C LYS A 61 4.59 14.21 -0.85
N ASP A 62 5.33 13.24 -0.35
CA ASP A 62 5.36 11.87 -0.89
C ASP A 62 3.98 11.20 -0.87
N ALA A 63 3.27 11.33 0.26
CA ALA A 63 1.93 10.77 0.43
C ALA A 63 0.79 11.63 -0.17
N ALA A 64 1.11 12.77 -0.82
CA ALA A 64 0.14 13.73 -1.34
C ALA A 64 -0.94 14.18 -0.32
N VAL A 65 -0.55 14.37 0.95
CA VAL A 65 -1.42 14.83 2.04
C VAL A 65 -0.95 16.17 2.60
N THR A 66 -1.78 16.79 3.44
CA THR A 66 -1.38 18.02 4.15
C THR A 66 -0.32 17.72 5.22
N ARG A 67 0.54 18.70 5.52
CA ARG A 67 1.50 18.62 6.63
C ARG A 67 0.82 18.36 7.97
N GLY A 68 -0.37 18.92 8.19
CA GLY A 68 -1.16 18.68 9.40
C GLY A 68 -1.59 17.21 9.52
N ALA A 69 -2.12 16.63 8.45
CA ALA A 69 -2.52 15.22 8.44
C ALA A 69 -1.32 14.27 8.66
N MET A 70 -0.18 14.54 8.00
CA MET A 70 1.03 13.75 8.21
C MET A 70 1.57 13.89 9.64
N SER A 71 1.55 15.09 10.22
CA SER A 71 1.96 15.30 11.61
C SER A 71 1.12 14.47 12.60
N GLN A 72 -0.20 14.41 12.39
CA GLN A 72 -1.09 13.57 13.19
C GLN A 72 -0.80 12.07 13.00
N MET A 73 -0.51 11.64 11.78
CA MET A 73 -0.10 10.25 11.49
C MET A 73 1.20 9.90 12.24
N ILE A 74 2.21 10.75 12.17
CA ILE A 74 3.49 10.53 12.87
C ILE A 74 3.31 10.51 14.38
N ALA A 75 2.49 11.39 14.96
CA ALA A 75 2.18 11.36 16.39
C ALA A 75 1.50 10.03 16.80
N LYS A 76 0.61 9.50 15.96
CA LYS A 76 -0.03 8.20 16.19
C LYS A 76 0.96 7.04 16.12
N LEU A 77 1.85 7.04 15.12
CA LEU A 77 2.90 6.02 14.96
C LEU A 77 3.92 6.06 16.10
N GLU A 78 4.29 7.25 16.55
CA GLU A 78 5.20 7.44 17.69
C GLU A 78 4.56 6.92 18.98
N LYS A 79 3.28 7.21 19.22
CA LYS A 79 2.53 6.67 20.36
C LYS A 79 2.46 5.13 20.33
N LYS A 80 2.43 4.53 19.14
CA LYS A 80 2.51 3.07 18.94
C LYS A 80 3.94 2.51 19.02
N GLY A 81 4.95 3.37 19.18
CA GLY A 81 6.36 2.98 19.21
C GLY A 81 6.92 2.52 17.86
N LEU A 82 6.24 2.79 16.74
CA LEU A 82 6.63 2.34 15.40
C LEU A 82 7.63 3.29 14.72
N VAL A 83 7.64 4.56 15.12
CA VAL A 83 8.58 5.57 14.61
C VAL A 83 9.15 6.38 15.76
N TYR A 84 10.32 6.96 15.54
CA TYR A 84 10.91 7.97 16.42
C TYR A 84 11.00 9.31 15.69
N LYS A 85 11.07 10.39 16.48
CA LYS A 85 11.44 11.72 16.00
C LYS A 85 12.79 12.12 16.60
N ARG A 86 13.62 12.80 15.79
CA ARG A 86 14.82 13.48 16.28
C ARG A 86 15.06 14.78 15.54
N THR A 87 15.76 15.69 16.19
CA THR A 87 16.22 16.92 15.54
C THR A 87 17.34 16.58 14.55
N ALA A 88 17.31 17.23 13.38
CA ALA A 88 18.36 17.06 12.39
C ALA A 88 19.69 17.61 12.92
N PRO A 89 20.82 16.93 12.67
CA PRO A 89 22.11 17.31 13.23
C PRO A 89 22.64 18.62 12.63
N ASP A 90 22.22 18.94 11.40
CA ASP A 90 22.61 20.10 10.61
C ASP A 90 21.63 21.28 10.73
N ASN A 91 20.41 21.04 11.24
CA ASN A 91 19.39 22.07 11.36
C ASN A 91 18.45 21.81 12.55
N GLN A 92 18.63 22.59 13.63
CA GLN A 92 17.84 22.44 14.86
C GLN A 92 16.34 22.73 14.68
N SER A 93 15.94 23.38 13.60
CA SER A 93 14.53 23.62 13.26
C SER A 93 13.89 22.46 12.47
N LYS A 94 14.68 21.51 11.97
CA LYS A 94 14.21 20.37 11.17
C LYS A 94 14.04 19.15 12.08
N THR A 95 12.82 18.61 12.12
CA THR A 95 12.54 17.30 12.73
C THR A 95 12.60 16.22 11.66
N LEU A 96 13.37 15.17 11.93
CA LEU A 96 13.44 13.94 11.15
C LEU A 96 12.66 12.83 11.84
N VAL A 97 12.03 11.97 11.05
CA VAL A 97 11.26 10.82 11.47
C VAL A 97 11.91 9.59 10.88
N GLY A 98 12.07 8.52 11.67
CA GLY A 98 12.58 7.24 11.20
C GLY A 98 11.87 6.06 11.86
N PRO A 99 11.97 4.84 11.30
CA PRO A 99 11.35 3.66 11.87
C PRO A 99 12.13 3.17 13.08
N THR A 100 11.44 2.81 14.17
CA THR A 100 12.07 2.09 15.29
C THR A 100 12.33 0.63 14.90
N GLU A 101 13.03 -0.13 15.75
CA GLU A 101 13.14 -1.59 15.56
C GLU A 101 11.78 -2.29 15.58
N LEU A 102 10.82 -1.82 16.39
CA LEU A 102 9.45 -2.34 16.36
C LEU A 102 8.73 -1.99 15.04
N GLY A 103 8.90 -0.76 14.55
CA GLY A 103 8.39 -0.35 13.24
C GLY A 103 8.97 -1.19 12.11
N LYS A 104 10.26 -1.49 12.19
CA LYS A 104 10.91 -2.41 11.27
C LYS A 104 10.25 -3.80 11.32
N GLN A 105 10.18 -4.43 12.49
CA GLN A 105 9.54 -5.73 12.65
C GLN A 105 8.12 -5.77 12.07
N ALA A 106 7.32 -4.71 12.31
CA ALA A 106 6.00 -4.58 11.72
C ALA A 106 6.03 -4.56 10.19
N GLN A 107 6.94 -3.79 9.58
CA GLN A 107 7.06 -3.72 8.12
C GLN A 107 7.51 -5.05 7.50
N GLU A 108 8.41 -5.79 8.14
CA GLU A 108 8.76 -7.12 7.67
C GLU A 108 7.58 -8.09 7.76
N GLY A 109 6.82 -8.02 8.86
CA GLY A 109 5.60 -8.82 9.02
C GLY A 109 4.54 -8.49 7.97
N HIS A 110 4.41 -7.22 7.62
CA HIS A 110 3.56 -6.75 6.53
C HIS A 110 4.03 -7.29 5.17
N ALA A 111 5.32 -7.21 4.86
CA ALA A 111 5.87 -7.79 3.64
C ALA A 111 5.65 -9.31 3.57
N ARG A 112 5.84 -10.03 4.69
CA ARG A 112 5.55 -11.47 4.79
C ARG A 112 4.06 -11.78 4.62
N PHE A 113 3.18 -10.97 5.19
CA PHE A 113 1.74 -11.11 5.06
C PHE A 113 1.31 -11.09 3.59
N HIS A 114 1.76 -10.08 2.83
CA HIS A 114 1.51 -10.02 1.38
C HIS A 114 2.15 -11.20 0.65
N ALA A 115 3.44 -11.47 0.89
CA ALA A 115 4.14 -12.55 0.23
C ALA A 115 3.48 -13.93 0.44
N GLN A 116 2.92 -14.19 1.63
CA GLN A 116 2.25 -15.46 1.92
C GLN A 116 0.86 -15.53 1.30
N ARG A 117 0.08 -14.45 1.35
CA ARG A 117 -1.30 -14.44 0.86
C ARG A 117 -1.39 -14.36 -0.66
N ASP A 118 -0.46 -13.66 -1.28
CA ASP A 118 -0.45 -13.51 -2.74
C ASP A 118 0.21 -14.72 -3.41
N LYS A 119 0.95 -15.55 -2.66
CA LYS A 119 1.75 -16.66 -3.19
C LYS A 119 0.97 -17.57 -4.12
N GLU A 120 -0.17 -18.09 -3.67
CA GLU A 120 -0.93 -19.08 -4.44
C GLU A 120 -1.46 -18.48 -5.75
N PHE A 121 -1.94 -17.24 -5.69
CA PHE A 121 -2.45 -16.55 -6.87
C PHE A 121 -1.34 -16.16 -7.85
N LEU A 122 -0.21 -15.66 -7.35
CA LEU A 122 0.97 -15.37 -8.19
C LEU A 122 1.55 -16.64 -8.81
N GLN A 123 1.55 -17.76 -8.09
CA GLN A 123 1.95 -19.06 -8.64
C GLN A 123 0.98 -19.56 -9.72
N TYR A 124 -0.32 -19.32 -9.58
CA TYR A 124 -1.28 -19.57 -10.64
C TYR A 124 -0.95 -18.73 -11.88
N MET A 125 -0.78 -17.41 -11.72
CA MET A 125 -0.43 -16.52 -12.84
C MET A 125 0.88 -16.91 -13.53
N ALA A 126 1.89 -17.32 -12.76
CA ALA A 126 3.19 -17.72 -13.29
C ALA A 126 3.18 -19.05 -14.06
N LYS A 127 2.13 -19.87 -13.89
CA LYS A 127 1.97 -21.14 -14.61
C LYS A 127 1.13 -21.02 -15.88
N LEU A 128 0.57 -19.84 -16.15
CA LEU A 128 -0.21 -19.62 -17.36
C LEU A 128 0.68 -19.75 -18.59
N PRO A 129 0.19 -20.37 -19.67
CA PRO A 129 0.81 -20.30 -20.98
C PRO A 129 1.06 -18.84 -21.44
N ASP A 130 2.08 -18.62 -22.26
CA ASP A 130 2.50 -17.28 -22.67
C ASP A 130 1.40 -16.47 -23.38
N ASP A 131 0.53 -17.14 -24.15
CA ASP A 131 -0.59 -16.54 -24.87
C ASP A 131 -1.74 -16.12 -23.93
N GLU A 132 -2.06 -16.94 -22.93
CA GLU A 132 -3.00 -16.58 -21.86
C GLU A 132 -2.45 -15.42 -21.00
N TYR A 133 -1.18 -15.48 -20.61
CA TYR A 133 -0.52 -14.40 -19.88
C TYR A 133 -0.55 -13.08 -20.68
N LYS A 134 -0.26 -13.14 -21.99
CA LYS A 134 -0.33 -11.98 -22.87
C LYS A 134 -1.74 -11.39 -22.91
N THR A 135 -2.77 -12.23 -22.99
CA THR A 135 -4.17 -11.78 -22.98
C THR A 135 -4.53 -11.07 -21.67
N ILE A 136 -4.12 -11.60 -20.52
CA ILE A 136 -4.32 -10.95 -19.22
C ILE A 136 -3.58 -9.61 -19.17
N ARG A 137 -2.34 -9.56 -19.63
CA ARG A 137 -1.54 -8.33 -19.66
C ARG A 137 -2.22 -7.25 -20.50
N GLU A 138 -2.71 -7.60 -21.68
CA GLU A 138 -3.43 -6.67 -22.56
C GLU A 138 -4.72 -6.16 -21.91
N PHE A 139 -5.48 -7.03 -21.24
CA PHE A 139 -6.67 -6.65 -20.48
C PHE A 139 -6.33 -5.65 -19.36
N LEU A 140 -5.31 -5.94 -18.53
CA LEU A 140 -4.89 -5.06 -17.42
C LEU A 140 -4.45 -3.68 -17.93
N VAL A 141 -3.65 -3.63 -19.00
CA VAL A 141 -3.20 -2.36 -19.61
C VAL A 141 -4.37 -1.57 -20.17
N THR A 142 -5.30 -2.23 -20.84
CA THR A 142 -6.48 -1.58 -21.44
C THR A 142 -7.38 -1.00 -20.34
N MET A 143 -7.63 -1.78 -19.29
CA MET A 143 -8.42 -1.34 -18.13
C MET A 143 -7.77 -0.14 -17.43
N ASN A 144 -6.45 -0.15 -17.18
CA ASN A 144 -5.76 0.97 -16.55
C ASN A 144 -5.92 2.26 -17.36
N LYS A 145 -5.69 2.21 -18.68
CA LYS A 145 -5.88 3.36 -19.57
C LYS A 145 -7.32 3.85 -19.60
N TRP A 146 -8.29 2.93 -19.55
CA TRP A 146 -9.70 3.29 -19.52
C TRP A 146 -10.08 4.02 -18.22
N MET A 147 -9.51 3.64 -17.08
CA MET A 147 -9.76 4.31 -15.79
C MET A 147 -9.35 5.80 -15.78
N ASP A 148 -8.34 6.18 -16.56
CA ASP A 148 -7.93 7.59 -16.71
C ASP A 148 -9.06 8.49 -17.26
N THR A 149 -10.06 7.90 -17.94
CA THR A 149 -11.22 8.64 -18.45
C THR A 149 -12.13 9.21 -17.35
N TYR A 150 -12.06 8.68 -16.13
CA TYR A 150 -12.81 9.13 -14.97
C TYR A 150 -12.13 10.24 -14.16
N GLN A 151 -10.85 10.54 -14.44
CA GLN A 151 -10.08 11.55 -13.69
C GLN A 151 -10.22 12.97 -14.29
N ARG A 152 -11.30 13.24 -15.03
CA ARG A 152 -11.59 14.55 -15.63
C ARG A 152 -12.34 15.47 -14.69
#